data_AF-A0A556TNC2-F1
#
_entry.id   AF-A0A556TNC2-F1
#
_cell.length_a   1.000
_cell.length_b   1.000
_cell.length_c   1.000
_cell.angle_alpha   90.00
_cell.angle_beta   90.00
_cell.angle_gamma   90.00
#
_symmetry.space_group_name_H-M   'P 1'
#
loop_
_entity.id
_entity.type
_entity.pdbx_description
1 polymer ?
#
loop_
_entity_poly.entity_id
_entity_poly.type
_entity_poly.pdbx_seq_one_letter_code
_entity_poly.pdbx_strand_id
1 'polypeptide(L)'
;MIAWIEETAFEAGVRVQIHSQVEPPFVHELGFGVAPGFQTFVATQEQRALGFFEVYSVTGCRIECETRYIVENCNCRMVYMPAALSSVEGNSCMCRNPCNMTRYNKELSMVKIPSKTSARYLEKKFNRSEKYITDNILVLDVFFEALNYETIEQKKAYEVAGLLGDIGGQMGLFIGASILTILELFDYAYEVVKDRILDLLSRGEEEESRGEDVVI
;
A
#
# COMPACT_ATOMS: atom_id res chain seq x y z
N MET A 1 -2.66 16.67 -8.79
CA MET A 1 -3.51 17.87 -8.64
C MET A 1 -2.98 18.68 -7.46
N ILE A 2 -3.20 19.99 -7.41
CA ILE A 2 -2.74 20.83 -6.28
C ILE A 2 -3.94 21.45 -5.56
N ALA A 3 -4.04 21.24 -4.25
CA ALA A 3 -5.11 21.75 -3.39
C ALA A 3 -4.54 22.61 -2.24
N TRP A 4 -5.32 23.60 -1.80
CA TRP A 4 -4.91 24.60 -0.80
C TRP A 4 -6.03 24.96 0.17
N ILE A 5 -5.66 25.27 1.42
CA ILE A 5 -6.56 25.72 2.47
C ILE A 5 -5.96 26.95 3.17
N GLU A 6 -6.82 27.89 3.55
CA GLU A 6 -6.54 29.08 4.35
C GLU A 6 -6.93 28.81 5.81
N GLU A 7 -6.13 28.01 6.53
CA GLU A 7 -6.36 27.75 7.97
C GLU A 7 -5.05 27.82 8.75
N THR A 8 -4.91 28.90 9.53
CA THR A 8 -4.24 28.99 10.84
C THR A 8 -4.33 30.44 11.32
N ALA A 9 -4.90 30.70 12.50
CA ALA A 9 -5.17 32.06 12.99
C ALA A 9 -3.92 32.94 13.26
N PHE A 10 -2.71 32.38 13.14
CA PHE A 10 -1.43 33.04 13.43
C PHE A 10 -0.34 32.85 12.37
N GLU A 11 -0.54 32.00 11.34
CA GLU A 11 0.44 31.82 10.26
C GLU A 11 -0.02 32.58 9.01
N ALA A 12 0.92 33.23 8.32
CA ALA A 12 0.68 33.87 7.04
C ALA A 12 1.35 33.05 5.93
N GLY A 13 0.55 32.61 4.96
CA GLY A 13 1.01 31.76 3.86
C GLY A 13 -0.12 30.90 3.32
N VAL A 14 0.25 29.90 2.52
CA VAL A 14 -0.69 28.97 1.92
C VAL A 14 -0.22 27.55 2.17
N ARG A 15 -1.15 26.66 2.59
CA ARG A 15 -0.88 25.22 2.68
C ARG A 15 -1.17 24.53 1.36
N VAL A 16 -0.30 23.62 0.96
CA VAL A 16 -0.28 22.98 -0.35
C VAL A 16 -0.26 21.48 -0.19
N GLN A 17 -1.04 20.74 -0.96
CA GLN A 17 -0.84 19.31 -1.11
C GLN A 17 -0.70 18.92 -2.57
N ILE A 18 0.35 18.15 -2.87
CA ILE A 18 0.54 17.49 -4.16
C ILE A 18 0.10 16.04 -3.99
N HIS A 19 -0.93 15.64 -4.72
CA HIS A 19 -1.50 14.29 -4.66
C HIS A 19 -1.94 13.80 -6.05
N SER A 20 -2.15 12.50 -6.18
CA SER A 20 -2.68 11.89 -7.41
C SER A 20 -4.13 12.30 -7.63
N GLN A 21 -4.57 12.35 -8.89
CA GLN A 21 -5.92 12.79 -9.27
C GLN A 21 -7.03 11.87 -8.74
N VAL A 22 -6.69 10.62 -8.39
CA VAL A 22 -7.63 9.62 -7.84
C VAL A 22 -7.81 9.75 -6.33
N GLU A 23 -6.92 10.45 -5.64
CA GLU A 23 -6.96 10.63 -4.20
C GLU A 23 -7.59 11.99 -3.86
N PRO A 24 -8.58 12.05 -2.93
CA PRO A 24 -9.14 13.33 -2.52
C PRO A 24 -8.11 14.16 -1.73
N PRO A 25 -8.15 15.50 -1.82
CA PRO A 25 -7.26 16.37 -1.08
C PRO A 25 -7.54 16.31 0.42
N PHE A 26 -6.49 16.25 1.22
CA PHE A 26 -6.49 16.26 2.67
C PHE A 26 -5.36 17.15 3.20
N VAL A 27 -5.47 18.43 2.82
CA VAL A 27 -4.43 19.46 2.99
C VAL A 27 -4.12 19.76 4.46
N HIS A 28 -5.08 19.56 5.37
CA HIS A 28 -4.91 19.86 6.79
C HIS A 28 -3.77 19.07 7.43
N GLU A 29 -3.62 17.77 7.09
CA GLU A 29 -2.56 16.92 7.64
C GLU A 29 -1.42 16.62 6.65
N LEU A 30 -1.73 16.47 5.37
CA LEU A 30 -0.73 16.07 4.36
C LEU A 30 -0.13 17.26 3.60
N GLY A 31 -0.64 18.47 3.86
CA GLY A 31 -0.17 19.69 3.24
C GLY A 31 1.16 20.20 3.82
N PHE A 32 1.92 20.91 3.00
CA PHE A 32 3.11 21.67 3.40
C PHE A 32 2.84 23.17 3.28
N GLY A 33 3.49 23.99 4.11
CA GLY A 33 3.33 25.45 4.09
C GLY A 33 4.27 26.13 3.09
N VAL A 34 3.75 27.15 2.40
CA VAL A 34 4.53 28.06 1.56
C VAL A 34 4.36 29.48 2.10
N ALA A 35 5.48 30.11 2.43
CA ALA A 35 5.53 31.41 3.06
C ALA A 35 5.58 32.58 2.04
N PRO A 36 4.97 33.73 2.34
CA PRO A 36 5.16 34.96 1.57
C PRO A 36 6.59 35.50 1.70
N GLY A 37 7.02 36.26 0.68
CA GLY A 37 8.37 36.81 0.58
C GLY A 37 9.42 35.83 0.05
N PHE A 38 8.98 34.63 -0.35
CA PHE A 38 9.85 33.61 -0.94
C PHE A 38 9.30 33.11 -2.27
N GLN A 39 10.22 32.76 -3.15
CA GLN A 39 9.98 31.88 -4.27
C GLN A 39 10.37 30.48 -3.82
N THR A 40 9.38 29.61 -3.70
CA THR A 40 9.55 28.20 -3.32
C THR A 40 9.58 27.34 -4.57
N PHE A 41 10.64 26.56 -4.71
CA PHE A 41 10.80 25.55 -5.73
C PHE A 41 10.47 24.20 -5.11
N VAL A 42 9.55 23.48 -5.73
CA VAL A 42 9.15 22.13 -5.33
C VAL A 42 9.51 21.18 -6.45
N ALA A 43 10.66 20.54 -6.29
CA ALA A 43 11.08 19.45 -7.17
C ALA A 43 10.30 18.20 -6.74
N THR A 44 9.61 17.58 -7.70
CA THR A 44 8.78 16.40 -7.46
C THR A 44 9.30 15.19 -8.22
N GLN A 45 9.17 14.03 -7.59
CA GLN A 45 9.47 12.74 -8.20
C GLN A 45 8.28 11.80 -8.03
N GLU A 46 7.83 11.20 -9.12
CA GLU A 46 6.69 10.27 -9.10
C GLU A 46 7.16 8.88 -8.65
N GLN A 47 6.55 8.36 -7.59
CA GLN A 47 6.74 7.00 -7.10
C GLN A 47 5.44 6.20 -7.25
N ARG A 48 5.51 5.06 -7.92
CA ARG A 48 4.39 4.13 -8.11
C ARG A 48 4.60 2.86 -7.32
N ALA A 49 3.75 2.59 -6.35
CA ALA A 49 3.56 1.25 -5.82
C ALA A 49 2.51 0.56 -6.69
N LEU A 50 2.84 -0.58 -7.31
CA LEU A 50 1.94 -1.31 -8.21
C LEU A 50 1.27 -2.47 -7.48
N GLY A 51 -0.03 -2.65 -7.74
CA GLY A 51 -0.84 -3.72 -7.16
C GLY A 51 -2.02 -4.10 -8.05
N PHE A 52 -2.65 -5.23 -7.73
CA PHE A 52 -3.59 -5.93 -8.61
C PHE A 52 -5.05 -5.38 -8.65
N PHE A 53 -5.43 -4.39 -7.82
CA PHE A 53 -6.84 -3.97 -7.66
C PHE A 53 -7.08 -2.47 -7.96
N GLU A 54 -8.29 -2.14 -8.44
CA GLU A 54 -8.71 -0.80 -8.89
C GLU A 54 -9.24 0.11 -7.76
N VAL A 55 -8.78 1.37 -7.81
CA VAL A 55 -9.22 2.64 -7.18
C VAL A 55 -9.72 2.59 -5.73
N TYR A 56 -8.84 2.30 -4.78
CA TYR A 56 -8.99 2.66 -3.37
C TYR A 56 -7.92 3.67 -2.96
N SER A 57 -8.28 4.71 -2.22
CA SER A 57 -7.33 5.64 -1.61
C SER A 57 -7.49 5.66 -0.09
N VAL A 58 -6.36 5.68 0.64
CA VAL A 58 -6.36 5.72 2.11
C VAL A 58 -7.08 6.97 2.61
N THR A 59 -6.80 8.10 1.97
CA THR A 59 -7.39 9.39 2.30
C THR A 59 -8.90 9.43 2.05
N GLY A 60 -9.38 8.81 0.96
CA GLY A 60 -10.81 8.63 0.72
C GLY A 60 -11.50 7.79 1.79
N CYS A 61 -10.91 6.64 2.16
CA CYS A 61 -11.42 5.81 3.26
C CYS A 61 -11.52 6.60 4.58
N ARG A 62 -10.51 7.43 4.87
CA ARG A 62 -10.49 8.19 6.11
C ARG A 62 -11.54 9.28 6.14
N ILE A 63 -11.70 10.04 5.05
CA ILE A 63 -12.76 11.04 4.91
C ILE A 63 -14.14 10.38 5.02
N GLU A 64 -14.36 9.23 4.38
CA GLU A 64 -15.63 8.50 4.48
C GLU A 64 -15.90 8.06 5.93
N CYS A 65 -14.88 7.54 6.62
CA CYS A 65 -15.01 7.11 8.00
C CYS A 65 -15.29 8.28 8.96
N GLU A 66 -14.54 9.37 8.84
CA GLU A 66 -14.77 10.62 9.60
C GLU A 66 -16.17 11.16 9.34
N THR A 67 -16.62 11.18 8.07
CA THR A 67 -17.95 11.63 7.71
C THR A 67 -19.03 10.77 8.34
N ARG A 68 -18.92 9.44 8.25
CA ARG A 68 -19.88 8.52 8.84
C ARG A 68 -19.95 8.68 10.36
N TYR A 69 -18.81 8.78 11.03
CA TYR A 69 -18.74 8.97 12.48
C TYR A 69 -19.45 10.25 12.92
N ILE A 70 -19.23 11.38 12.23
CA ILE A 70 -19.90 12.65 12.56
C ILE A 70 -21.40 12.58 12.25
N VAL A 71 -21.80 11.93 11.17
CA VAL A 71 -23.23 11.75 10.85
C VAL A 71 -23.92 10.89 11.90
N GLU A 72 -23.31 9.78 12.34
CA GLU A 72 -23.89 8.89 13.37
C GLU A 72 -23.94 9.55 14.76
N ASN A 73 -22.92 10.32 15.15
CA ASN A 73 -22.85 10.93 16.49
C ASN A 73 -23.52 12.31 16.57
N CYS A 74 -23.53 13.08 15.49
CA CYS A 74 -23.93 14.49 15.47
C CYS A 74 -25.06 14.81 14.47
N ASN A 75 -25.50 13.85 13.64
CA ASN A 75 -26.55 14.05 12.61
C ASN A 75 -26.27 15.22 11.64
N CYS A 76 -25.00 15.57 11.43
CA CYS A 76 -24.59 16.66 10.55
C CYS A 76 -23.32 16.27 9.78
N ARG A 77 -22.95 17.06 8.76
CA ARG A 77 -21.69 16.91 8.03
C ARG A 77 -21.09 18.27 7.70
N MET A 78 -19.77 18.33 7.60
CA MET A 78 -19.07 19.54 7.15
C MET A 78 -19.19 19.71 5.64
N VAL A 79 -18.98 20.94 5.14
CA VAL A 79 -19.19 21.30 3.73
C VAL A 79 -18.27 20.51 2.79
N TYR A 80 -17.02 20.25 3.21
CA TYR A 80 -16.02 19.53 2.42
C TYR A 80 -16.21 18.00 2.43
N MET A 81 -17.08 17.47 3.29
CA MET A 81 -17.30 16.03 3.44
C MET A 81 -18.31 15.52 2.40
N PRO A 82 -17.98 14.47 1.61
CA PRO A 82 -18.89 13.91 0.62
C PRO A 82 -20.08 13.19 1.29
N ALA A 83 -21.16 12.95 0.54
CA ALA A 83 -22.20 12.03 1.00
C ALA A 83 -21.67 10.59 0.94
N ALA A 84 -21.76 9.85 2.04
CA ALA A 84 -21.18 8.52 2.18
C ALA A 84 -21.63 7.57 1.04
N LEU A 85 -20.67 7.06 0.26
CA LEU A 85 -20.89 5.98 -0.69
C LEU A 85 -20.42 4.69 0.00
N SER A 86 -21.36 3.81 0.34
CA SER A 86 -21.17 2.64 1.19
C SER A 86 -19.91 1.80 0.91
N SER A 87 -18.88 1.87 1.76
CA SER A 87 -17.89 0.78 1.85
C SER A 87 -17.11 0.64 3.17
N VAL A 88 -17.50 1.26 4.28
CA VAL A 88 -16.83 1.00 5.57
C VAL A 88 -17.63 0.01 6.42
N GLU A 89 -17.21 -1.26 6.43
CA GLU A 89 -17.74 -2.28 7.36
C GLU A 89 -16.97 -2.20 8.70
N GLY A 90 -17.65 -1.78 9.77
CA GLY A 90 -17.14 -1.84 11.16
C GLY A 90 -17.06 -0.49 11.92
N ASN A 91 -17.24 -0.54 13.24
CA ASN A 91 -17.21 0.62 14.16
C ASN A 91 -15.80 1.21 14.42
N SER A 92 -14.76 0.73 13.74
CA SER A 92 -13.38 1.18 13.92
C SER A 92 -12.80 1.61 12.57
N CYS A 93 -12.33 2.86 12.48
CA CYS A 93 -11.73 3.42 11.27
C CYS A 93 -10.35 2.79 10.99
N MET A 94 -10.34 1.61 10.38
CA MET A 94 -9.12 0.89 9.98
C MET A 94 -8.95 0.95 8.46
N CYS A 95 -8.35 2.04 7.98
CA CYS A 95 -8.02 2.19 6.56
C CYS A 95 -6.70 1.47 6.24
N ARG A 96 -6.77 0.36 5.49
CA ARG A 96 -5.57 -0.35 5.01
C ARG A 96 -4.91 0.44 3.88
N ASN A 97 -3.60 0.29 3.71
CA ASN A 97 -2.90 0.87 2.57
C ASN A 97 -3.20 0.07 1.30
N PRO A 98 -3.51 0.72 0.16
CA PRO A 98 -3.70 0.01 -1.10
C PRO A 98 -2.40 -0.57 -1.61
N CYS A 99 -2.53 -1.65 -2.38
CA CYS A 99 -1.42 -2.25 -3.10
C CYS A 99 -0.97 -1.38 -4.29
N ASN A 100 -1.90 -0.62 -4.89
CA ASN A 100 -1.61 0.33 -5.96
C ASN A 100 -1.75 1.77 -5.45
N MET A 101 -0.66 2.52 -5.39
CA MET A 101 -0.70 3.95 -5.07
C MET A 101 0.39 4.72 -5.79
N THR A 102 0.10 5.97 -6.13
CA THR A 102 1.08 6.92 -6.64
C THR A 102 1.36 7.97 -5.58
N ARG A 103 2.62 8.09 -5.17
CA ARG A 103 3.10 9.13 -4.26
C ARG A 103 4.03 10.07 -5.00
N TYR A 104 4.01 11.34 -4.61
CA TYR A 104 4.95 12.33 -5.11
C TYR A 104 5.91 12.69 -3.97
N ASN A 105 7.16 12.25 -4.11
CA ASN A 105 8.21 12.76 -3.25
C ASN A 105 8.50 14.21 -3.65
N LYS A 106 8.81 15.02 -2.65
CA LYS A 106 8.97 16.47 -2.81
C LYS A 106 10.21 16.94 -2.08
N GLU A 107 11.04 17.70 -2.79
CA GLU A 107 12.17 18.42 -2.23
C GLU A 107 11.88 19.92 -2.34
N LEU A 108 11.95 20.62 -1.21
CA LEU A 108 11.64 22.04 -1.14
C LEU A 108 12.93 22.85 -1.07
N SER A 109 13.03 23.87 -1.91
CA SER A 109 14.05 24.91 -1.77
C SER A 109 13.40 26.29 -1.89
N MET A 110 13.98 27.30 -1.25
CA MET A 110 13.40 28.63 -1.16
C MET A 110 14.45 29.70 -1.42
N VAL A 111 14.07 30.72 -2.19
CA VAL A 111 14.88 31.93 -2.39
C VAL A 111 14.05 33.16 -2.06
N LYS A 112 14.69 34.22 -1.57
CA LYS A 112 14.00 35.45 -1.17
C LYS A 112 13.50 36.22 -2.41
N ILE A 113 12.26 36.67 -2.38
CA ILE A 113 11.66 37.57 -3.38
C ILE A 113 11.04 38.78 -2.67
N PRO A 114 11.15 40.01 -3.22
CA PRO A 114 11.88 40.39 -4.42
C PRO A 114 13.36 40.71 -4.20
N SER A 115 14.12 40.70 -5.29
CA SER A 115 15.44 41.34 -5.34
C SER A 115 15.29 42.86 -5.34
N LYS A 116 16.34 43.60 -4.95
CA LYS A 116 16.33 45.07 -4.91
C LYS A 116 15.94 45.71 -6.25
N THR A 117 16.31 45.10 -7.37
CA THR A 117 15.96 45.55 -8.72
C THR A 117 14.52 45.22 -9.09
N SER A 118 14.07 44.00 -8.78
CA SER A 118 12.71 43.54 -9.08
C SER A 118 11.65 44.17 -8.18
N ALA A 119 12.01 44.63 -6.99
CA ALA A 119 11.12 45.33 -6.06
C ALA A 119 10.46 46.54 -6.73
N ARG A 120 11.26 47.41 -7.36
CA ARG A 120 10.77 48.62 -8.07
C ARG A 120 9.81 48.30 -9.21
N TYR A 121 10.02 47.18 -9.90
CA TYR A 121 9.13 46.73 -10.96
C TYR A 121 7.78 46.24 -10.40
N LEU A 122 7.82 45.43 -9.34
CA LEU A 122 6.62 44.91 -8.68
C LEU A 122 5.79 46.01 -8.00
N GLU A 123 6.46 47.00 -7.40
CA GLU A 123 5.80 48.19 -6.85
C GLU A 123 4.96 48.91 -7.91
N LYS A 124 5.55 49.18 -9.09
CA LYS A 124 4.86 49.85 -10.20
C LYS A 124 3.74 49.01 -10.81
N LYS A 125 3.96 47.69 -10.92
CA LYS A 125 3.00 46.76 -11.54
C LYS A 125 1.77 46.53 -10.67
N PHE A 126 1.97 46.33 -9.38
CA PHE A 126 0.89 46.04 -8.43
C PHE A 126 0.38 47.29 -7.71
N ASN A 127 1.04 48.44 -7.87
CA ASN A 127 0.74 49.71 -7.19
C ASN A 127 0.65 49.53 -5.66
N ARG A 128 1.63 48.81 -5.09
CA ARG A 128 1.74 48.51 -3.64
C ARG A 128 3.15 48.83 -3.15
N SER A 129 3.30 49.04 -1.84
CA SER A 129 4.58 49.34 -1.21
C SER A 129 5.52 48.12 -1.19
N GLU A 130 6.83 48.35 -1.18
CA GLU A 130 7.85 47.28 -1.05
C GLU A 130 7.55 46.31 0.11
N LYS A 131 7.15 46.85 1.27
CA LYS A 131 6.79 46.04 2.44
C LYS A 131 5.56 45.17 2.21
N TYR A 132 4.54 45.69 1.51
CA TYR A 132 3.37 44.88 1.16
C TYR A 132 3.76 43.73 0.22
N ILE A 133 4.68 43.98 -0.72
CA ILE A 133 5.17 42.97 -1.65
C ILE A 133 5.91 41.85 -0.90
N THR A 134 6.78 42.18 0.05
CA THR A 134 7.50 41.16 0.85
C THR A 134 6.57 40.35 1.73
N ASP A 135 5.51 40.96 2.27
CA ASP A 135 4.67 40.33 3.28
C ASP A 135 3.50 39.54 2.67
N ASN A 136 3.16 39.75 1.40
CA ASN A 136 1.99 39.14 0.75
C ASN A 136 2.29 38.36 -0.55
N ILE A 137 3.38 38.66 -1.26
CA ILE A 137 3.69 37.94 -2.51
C ILE A 137 4.50 36.69 -2.20
N LEU A 138 3.99 35.54 -2.64
CA LEU A 138 4.73 34.29 -2.76
C LEU A 138 4.77 33.85 -4.22
N VAL A 139 5.82 33.13 -4.59
CA VAL A 139 5.91 32.45 -5.88
C VAL A 139 6.15 30.99 -5.60
N LEU A 140 5.44 30.11 -6.29
CA LEU A 140 5.58 28.68 -6.11
C LEU A 140 5.72 28.00 -7.46
N ASP A 141 6.87 27.37 -7.66
CA ASP A 141 7.22 26.66 -8.87
C ASP A 141 7.26 25.16 -8.56
N VAL A 142 6.29 24.41 -9.10
CA VAL A 142 6.22 22.96 -8.98
C VAL A 142 6.66 22.34 -10.29
N PHE A 143 7.67 21.48 -10.27
CA PHE A 143 8.21 20.82 -11.45
C PHE A 143 8.68 19.39 -11.13
N PHE A 144 8.89 18.60 -12.16
CA PHE A 144 9.49 17.26 -12.02
C PHE A 144 11.01 17.37 -12.04
N GLU A 145 11.68 16.73 -11.09
CA GLU A 145 13.16 16.71 -11.02
C GLU A 145 13.76 16.05 -12.27
N ALA A 146 13.17 14.93 -12.69
CA ALA A 146 13.42 14.27 -13.95
C ALA A 146 12.13 13.62 -14.48
N LEU A 147 12.06 13.35 -15.79
CA LEU A 147 10.93 12.68 -16.45
C LEU A 147 10.94 11.15 -16.21
N ASN A 148 11.44 10.71 -15.05
CA ASN A 148 11.48 9.32 -14.63
C ASN A 148 10.49 9.08 -13.49
N TYR A 149 10.04 7.83 -13.38
CA TYR A 149 9.20 7.37 -12.29
C TYR A 149 9.93 6.24 -11.57
N GLU A 150 9.82 6.19 -10.25
CA GLU A 150 10.34 5.08 -9.45
C GLU A 150 9.20 4.10 -9.15
N THR A 151 9.40 2.82 -9.44
CA THR A 151 8.42 1.78 -9.12
C THR A 151 8.87 1.01 -7.88
N ILE A 152 8.02 0.97 -6.85
CA ILE A 152 8.24 0.19 -5.62
C ILE A 152 7.32 -1.03 -5.66
N GLU A 153 7.88 -2.19 -5.94
CA GLU A 153 7.14 -3.45 -5.97
C GLU A 153 7.50 -4.33 -4.77
N GLN A 154 6.49 -4.80 -4.05
CA GLN A 154 6.68 -5.76 -2.96
C GLN A 154 6.73 -7.18 -3.53
N LYS A 155 7.92 -7.79 -3.51
CA LYS A 155 8.11 -9.20 -3.89
C LYS A 155 8.14 -10.08 -2.65
N LYS A 156 7.56 -11.27 -2.75
CA LYS A 156 7.62 -12.27 -1.68
C LYS A 156 9.07 -12.71 -1.50
N ALA A 157 9.59 -12.64 -0.28
CA ALA A 157 10.96 -13.07 0.01
C ALA A 157 11.16 -14.59 -0.14
N TYR A 158 10.06 -15.35 -0.07
CA TYR A 158 10.07 -16.80 -0.21
C TYR A 158 8.87 -17.27 -1.02
N GLU A 159 9.13 -18.06 -2.06
CA GLU A 159 8.12 -18.70 -2.89
C GLU A 159 8.06 -20.20 -2.62
N VAL A 160 7.00 -20.86 -3.09
CA VAL A 160 6.86 -22.32 -2.97
C VAL A 160 8.03 -23.04 -3.65
N ALA A 161 8.57 -22.48 -4.73
CA ALA A 161 9.78 -22.99 -5.37
C ALA A 161 11.00 -22.92 -4.45
N GLY A 162 11.15 -21.84 -3.67
CA GLY A 162 12.19 -21.71 -2.64
C GLY A 162 12.02 -22.75 -1.53
N LEU A 163 10.77 -22.96 -1.07
CA LEU A 163 10.43 -23.98 -0.07
C LEU A 163 10.82 -25.39 -0.50
N LEU A 164 10.40 -25.79 -1.70
CA LEU A 164 10.71 -27.11 -2.23
C LEU A 164 12.20 -27.25 -2.54
N GLY A 165 12.86 -26.17 -2.94
CA GLY A 165 14.31 -26.11 -3.15
C GLY A 165 15.10 -26.35 -1.86
N ASP A 166 14.73 -25.70 -0.75
CA ASP A 166 15.44 -25.86 0.52
C ASP A 166 15.20 -27.25 1.14
N ILE A 167 13.96 -27.75 1.09
CA ILE A 167 13.62 -29.09 1.58
C ILE A 167 14.33 -30.16 0.72
N GLY A 168 14.18 -30.08 -0.60
CA GLY A 168 14.79 -31.02 -1.53
C GLY A 168 16.31 -30.96 -1.50
N GLY A 169 16.89 -29.77 -1.34
CA GLY A 169 18.33 -29.56 -1.22
C GLY A 169 18.92 -30.18 0.05
N GLN A 170 18.29 -29.95 1.20
CA GLN A 170 18.74 -30.56 2.45
C GLN A 170 18.55 -32.08 2.46
N MET A 171 17.41 -32.59 1.98
CA MET A 171 17.16 -34.03 1.90
C MET A 171 18.10 -34.72 0.91
N GLY A 172 18.34 -34.10 -0.25
CA GLY A 172 19.26 -34.61 -1.26
C GLY A 172 20.72 -34.58 -0.81
N LEU A 173 21.13 -33.60 0.00
CA LEU A 173 22.51 -33.49 0.49
C LEU A 173 22.82 -34.45 1.64
N PHE A 174 21.92 -34.58 2.61
CA PHE A 174 22.19 -35.37 3.84
C PHE A 174 21.80 -36.84 3.71
N ILE A 175 20.67 -37.12 3.04
CA ILE A 175 20.13 -38.49 2.92
C ILE A 175 20.44 -39.08 1.54
N GLY A 176 20.68 -38.23 0.52
CA GLY A 176 20.72 -38.67 -0.87
C GLY A 176 19.34 -39.07 -1.39
N ALA A 177 18.27 -38.73 -0.66
CA ALA A 177 16.90 -39.07 -1.00
C ALA A 177 16.31 -38.04 -1.96
N SER A 178 15.55 -38.53 -2.91
CA SER A 178 14.75 -37.73 -3.85
C SER A 178 13.27 -38.12 -3.75
N ILE A 179 12.41 -37.40 -4.47
CA ILE A 179 10.99 -37.78 -4.56
C ILE A 179 10.81 -39.20 -5.10
N LEU A 180 11.72 -39.67 -5.96
CA LEU A 180 11.70 -41.02 -6.50
C LEU A 180 11.97 -42.07 -5.41
N THR A 181 12.94 -41.84 -4.52
CA THR A 181 13.21 -42.76 -3.40
C THR A 181 12.04 -42.85 -2.41
N ILE A 182 11.24 -41.79 -2.28
CA ILE A 182 10.03 -41.81 -1.45
C ILE A 182 8.94 -42.65 -2.12
N LEU A 183 8.75 -42.49 -3.44
CA LEU A 183 7.79 -43.31 -4.19
C LEU A 183 8.16 -44.79 -4.16
N GLU A 184 9.44 -45.13 -4.30
CA GLU A 184 9.93 -46.51 -4.16
C GLU A 184 9.62 -47.11 -2.78
N LEU A 185 9.76 -46.31 -1.72
CA LEU A 185 9.42 -46.76 -0.36
C LEU A 185 7.91 -47.02 -0.22
N PHE A 186 7.07 -46.19 -0.84
CA PHE A 186 5.61 -46.38 -0.83
C PHE A 186 5.19 -47.59 -1.66
N ASP A 187 5.76 -47.80 -2.84
CA ASP A 187 5.47 -48.96 -3.69
C ASP A 187 5.87 -50.25 -2.96
N TYR A 188 7.07 -50.29 -2.37
CA TYR A 188 7.50 -51.44 -1.57
C TYR A 188 6.60 -51.68 -0.35
N ALA A 189 6.23 -50.61 0.38
CA ALA A 189 5.32 -50.73 1.51
C ALA A 189 3.94 -51.24 1.09
N TYR A 190 3.43 -50.80 -0.07
CA TYR A 190 2.15 -51.27 -0.60
C TYR A 190 2.20 -52.76 -0.96
N GLU A 191 3.25 -53.22 -1.62
CA GLU A 191 3.44 -54.65 -1.92
C GLU A 191 3.52 -55.48 -0.63
N VAL A 192 4.33 -55.05 0.34
CA VAL A 192 4.45 -55.77 1.63
C VAL A 192 3.13 -55.81 2.40
N VAL A 193 2.36 -54.71 2.41
CA VAL A 193 1.04 -54.67 3.06
C VAL A 193 0.06 -55.57 2.33
N LYS A 194 0.05 -55.56 1.00
CA LYS A 194 -0.81 -56.42 0.18
C LYS A 194 -0.51 -57.89 0.46
N ASP A 195 0.77 -58.28 0.45
CA ASP A 195 1.18 -59.67 0.72
C ASP A 195 0.80 -60.09 2.15
N ARG A 196 0.99 -59.20 3.15
CA ARG A 196 0.56 -59.47 4.52
C ARG A 196 -0.96 -59.58 4.68
N ILE A 197 -1.74 -58.80 3.94
CA ILE A 197 -3.21 -58.91 3.95
C ILE A 197 -3.65 -60.20 3.26
N LEU A 198 -3.01 -60.59 2.15
CA LEU A 198 -3.28 -61.85 1.46
C LEU A 198 -2.94 -63.07 2.33
N ASP A 199 -1.82 -63.05 3.05
CA ASP A 199 -1.44 -64.09 4.02
C ASP A 199 -2.42 -64.19 5.21
N LEU A 200 -3.04 -63.07 5.61
CA LEU A 200 -4.07 -63.07 6.67
C LEU A 200 -5.42 -63.58 6.17
N LEU A 201 -5.77 -63.28 4.91
CA LEU A 201 -6.99 -63.81 4.28
C LEU A 201 -6.88 -65.32 4.03
N SER A 202 -5.73 -65.81 3.58
CA SER A 202 -5.51 -67.26 3.37
C SER A 202 -5.52 -68.06 4.69
N ARG A 203 -5.01 -67.48 5.78
CA ARG A 203 -5.16 -68.08 7.13
C ARG A 203 -6.60 -68.09 7.63
N GLY A 204 -7.43 -67.12 7.23
CA GLY A 204 -8.86 -67.12 7.52
C GLY A 204 -9.61 -68.24 6.80
N GLU A 205 -9.25 -68.51 5.55
CA GLU A 205 -9.81 -69.64 4.77
C GLU A 205 -9.35 -71.01 5.30
N GLU A 206 -8.12 -71.13 5.81
CA GLU A 206 -7.65 -72.36 6.49
C GLU A 206 -8.34 -72.60 7.85
N GLU A 207 -8.70 -71.55 8.61
CA GLU A 207 -9.48 -71.71 9.84
C GLU A 207 -10.96 -72.03 9.57
N GLU A 208 -11.54 -71.54 8.47
CA GLU A 208 -12.92 -71.87 8.07
C GLU A 208 -13.04 -73.30 7.54
N SER A 209 -12.09 -73.79 6.74
CA SER A 209 -12.06 -75.20 6.30
C SER A 209 -11.84 -76.19 7.45
N ARG A 210 -11.07 -75.81 8.48
CA ARG A 210 -10.86 -76.64 9.67
C ARG A 210 -12.02 -76.60 10.68
N GLY A 211 -12.93 -75.63 10.53
CA GLY A 211 -14.18 -75.54 11.28
C GLY A 211 -15.30 -76.41 10.71
N GLU A 212 -15.35 -76.60 9.38
CA GLU A 212 -16.33 -77.47 8.73
C GLU A 212 -16.01 -78.97 8.90
N ASP A 213 -14.74 -79.36 9.01
CA ASP A 213 -14.33 -80.76 9.24
C ASP A 213 -14.60 -81.29 10.67
N VAL A 214 -15.01 -80.43 11.62
CA VAL A 214 -15.34 -80.82 13.02
C VAL A 214 -16.85 -80.97 13.25
N VAL A 215 -17.68 -80.69 12.23
CA VAL A 215 -19.15 -80.79 12.30
C VAL A 215 -19.67 -81.85 11.32
N ILE A 216 -19.23 -83.11 11.49
CA ILE A 216 -19.93 -84.31 10.98
C ILE A 216 -19.84 -85.43 12.02
#